data_AF-A0AAX0WVI2-F1
#
_entry.id   AF-A0AAX0WVI2-F1
#
_cell.length_a   1.000
_cell.length_b   1.000
_cell.length_c   1.000
_cell.angle_alpha   90.00
_cell.angle_beta   90.00
_cell.angle_gamma   90.00
#
_symmetry.space_group_name_H-M   'P 1'
#
loop_
_entity.id
_entity.type
_entity.pdbx_description
1 polymer ?
#
loop_
_entity_poly.entity_id
_entity_poly.type
_entity_poly.pdbx_seq_one_letter_code
_entity_poly.pdbx_strand_id
1 'polypeptide(L)'
;MKVYELKKHVEELLKSKIDPLKTPREIIGFISKLVEILEPLEDKSEFYPGMMPPVKNLIDQFWYWVVGNVPYEQWKEGTYVIPWLSLQRLLVKEGLLAADFHHPVLYEALKNQFNHLAGNRLKITELMPLLIRAGRMLGYMDPTENGYPFVRLHAGIAARMPQEITKIKDIMFLLRSAFYLIYKYCTVEQLTLMPFLIYFRNLTTDEERRSELAIFNYLTQNTADCIEFFNTYDEYIDTRSITLIDALQNVSAWMPTKRPDFLNATNRSRWIYPFIQQVRLAAGDDLGNDLINSTLHLLELDFATRKDQSFTGALSFTAAVKRQAQVLTNEEAKLVHSATCLFCLEKYIKHRVEDPLGDKHSFLSLSGETKCHAAEKRMSAILGRPTRFGFFETLAINQGRLKKLIDFLEESPEKYPEDYIVSI
;
A
#
# COMPACT_ATOMS: atom_id res chain seq x y z
N MET A 1 -43.77 -5.01 10.82
CA MET A 1 -43.82 -6.43 11.24
C MET A 1 -44.57 -6.61 12.55
N LYS A 2 -45.11 -7.82 12.78
CA LYS A 2 -45.65 -8.22 14.07
C LYS A 2 -44.55 -8.72 15.00
N VAL A 3 -44.72 -8.59 16.31
CA VAL A 3 -43.76 -9.05 17.32
C VAL A 3 -43.44 -10.54 17.17
N TYR A 4 -44.44 -11.39 16.87
CA TYR A 4 -44.21 -12.82 16.67
C TYR A 4 -43.25 -13.13 15.51
N GLU A 5 -43.21 -12.29 14.46
CA GLU A 5 -42.34 -12.49 13.30
C GLU A 5 -40.87 -12.22 13.68
N LEU A 6 -40.66 -11.18 14.49
CA LEU A 6 -39.34 -10.87 15.03
C LEU A 6 -38.87 -11.96 16.00
N LYS A 7 -39.75 -12.40 16.92
CA LYS A 7 -39.46 -13.52 17.85
C LYS A 7 -39.10 -14.79 17.09
N LYS A 8 -39.84 -15.13 16.02
CA LYS A 8 -39.53 -16.28 15.17
C LYS A 8 -38.14 -16.16 14.53
N HIS A 9 -37.76 -14.98 14.04
CA HIS A 9 -36.43 -14.76 13.47
C HIS A 9 -35.32 -14.89 14.52
N VAL A 10 -35.58 -14.44 15.75
CA VAL A 10 -34.67 -14.61 16.91
C VAL A 10 -34.57 -16.08 17.35
N GLU A 11 -35.65 -16.84 17.26
CA GLU A 11 -35.62 -18.29 17.46
C GLU A 11 -34.87 -19.02 16.36
N GLU A 12 -34.96 -18.58 15.11
CA GLU A 12 -34.18 -19.13 14.00
C GLU A 12 -32.68 -18.79 14.17
N LEU A 13 -32.35 -17.63 14.71
CA LEU A 13 -31.01 -17.26 15.21
C LEU A 13 -30.49 -18.25 16.26
N LEU A 14 -31.34 -18.68 17.20
CA LEU A 14 -31.02 -19.69 18.22
C LEU A 14 -30.84 -21.10 17.63
N LYS A 15 -31.68 -21.47 16.66
CA LYS A 15 -31.73 -22.83 16.08
C LYS A 15 -30.72 -23.03 14.94
N SER A 16 -30.25 -21.96 14.30
CA SER A 16 -29.34 -22.04 13.15
C SER A 16 -27.88 -22.08 13.58
N LYS A 17 -27.23 -23.23 13.32
CA LYS A 17 -25.78 -23.38 13.04
C LYS A 17 -24.77 -22.95 14.12
N ILE A 18 -25.20 -22.66 15.34
CA ILE A 18 -24.32 -22.28 16.45
C ILE A 18 -24.24 -23.46 17.42
N ASP A 19 -23.14 -24.23 17.36
CA ASP A 19 -22.87 -25.32 18.33
C ASP A 19 -22.66 -24.69 19.72
N PRO A 20 -23.55 -24.89 20.70
CA PRO A 20 -23.45 -24.22 22.00
C PRO A 20 -22.16 -24.54 22.75
N LEU A 21 -21.50 -25.67 22.43
CA LEU A 21 -20.23 -26.08 23.03
C LEU A 21 -19.02 -25.38 22.39
N LYS A 22 -19.18 -24.83 21.18
CA LYS A 22 -18.12 -24.12 20.43
C LYS A 22 -18.33 -22.61 20.38
N THR A 23 -19.48 -22.15 20.84
CA THR A 23 -19.89 -20.75 20.72
C THR A 23 -19.44 -19.95 21.93
N PRO A 24 -18.83 -18.77 21.73
CA PRO A 24 -18.48 -17.88 22.83
C PRO A 24 -19.70 -17.57 23.71
N ARG A 25 -19.51 -17.57 25.03
CA ARG A 25 -20.61 -17.37 26.01
C ARG A 25 -21.28 -16.01 25.82
N GLU A 26 -20.53 -15.02 25.36
CA GLU A 26 -20.98 -13.67 25.07
C GLU A 26 -22.01 -13.64 23.95
N ILE A 27 -21.82 -14.45 22.89
CA ILE A 27 -22.78 -14.58 21.79
C ILE A 27 -24.11 -15.14 22.30
N ILE A 28 -24.04 -16.20 23.11
CA ILE A 28 -25.23 -16.78 23.76
C ILE A 28 -25.90 -15.72 24.64
N GLY A 29 -25.11 -14.97 25.42
CA GLY A 29 -25.61 -13.89 26.28
C GLY A 29 -26.31 -12.76 25.51
N PHE A 30 -25.79 -12.36 24.35
CA PHE A 30 -26.47 -11.37 23.50
C PHE A 30 -27.81 -11.89 22.98
N ILE A 31 -27.86 -13.15 22.55
CA ILE A 31 -29.10 -13.75 22.05
C ILE A 31 -30.13 -13.87 23.18
N SER A 32 -29.73 -14.33 24.37
CA SER A 32 -30.60 -14.40 25.56
C SER A 32 -31.17 -13.04 25.92
N LYS A 33 -30.34 -11.99 25.96
CA LYS A 33 -30.82 -10.61 26.19
C LYS A 33 -31.82 -10.14 25.13
N LEU A 34 -31.63 -10.54 23.86
CA LEU A 34 -32.58 -10.20 22.81
C LEU A 34 -33.94 -10.89 23.04
N VAL A 35 -33.93 -12.14 23.49
CA VAL A 35 -35.16 -12.86 23.88
C VAL A 35 -35.83 -12.16 25.06
N GLU A 36 -35.09 -11.81 26.12
CA GLU A 36 -35.60 -11.10 27.29
C GLU A 36 -36.23 -9.74 26.93
N ILE A 37 -35.64 -8.99 25.98
CA ILE A 37 -36.20 -7.71 25.50
C ILE A 37 -37.55 -7.92 24.81
N LEU A 38 -37.71 -9.02 24.08
CA LEU A 38 -38.91 -9.30 23.28
C LEU A 38 -40.00 -10.05 24.06
N GLU A 39 -39.66 -10.78 25.12
CA GLU A 39 -40.58 -11.57 25.94
C GLU A 39 -41.83 -10.79 26.42
N PRO A 40 -41.72 -9.58 27.01
CA PRO A 40 -42.88 -8.86 27.53
C PRO A 40 -43.79 -8.28 26.44
N LEU A 41 -43.39 -8.35 25.17
CA LEU A 41 -44.15 -7.79 24.05
C LEU A 41 -45.21 -8.78 23.57
N GLU A 42 -46.45 -8.29 23.41
CA GLU A 42 -47.56 -9.10 22.91
C GLU A 42 -47.35 -9.51 21.44
N ASP A 43 -47.48 -10.79 21.14
CA ASP A 43 -47.17 -11.38 19.82
C ASP A 43 -47.92 -10.74 18.64
N LYS A 44 -49.17 -10.34 18.86
CA LYS A 44 -50.04 -9.72 17.84
C LYS A 44 -49.86 -8.21 17.72
N SER A 45 -49.12 -7.59 18.63
CA SER A 45 -48.83 -6.17 18.57
C SER A 45 -47.90 -5.85 17.40
N GLU A 46 -48.02 -4.64 16.87
CA GLU A 46 -47.06 -4.15 15.88
C GLU A 46 -45.78 -3.74 16.57
N PHE A 47 -44.65 -4.14 16.01
CA PHE A 47 -43.36 -3.70 16.48
C PHE A 47 -43.02 -2.36 15.81
N TYR A 48 -43.01 -1.28 16.60
CA TYR A 48 -42.89 0.10 16.13
C TYR A 48 -41.61 0.79 16.62
N PRO A 49 -41.19 1.92 16.02
CA PRO A 49 -39.89 2.55 16.32
C PRO A 49 -39.62 2.87 17.80
N GLY A 50 -40.65 3.10 18.62
CA GLY A 50 -40.50 3.34 20.06
C GLY A 50 -40.03 2.13 20.87
N MET A 51 -40.18 0.91 20.32
CA MET A 51 -39.69 -0.34 20.93
C MET A 51 -38.25 -0.67 20.52
N MET A 52 -37.67 0.06 19.56
CA MET A 52 -36.32 -0.19 19.05
C MET A 52 -35.14 0.21 19.96
N PRO A 53 -35.22 1.18 20.89
CA PRO A 53 -34.03 1.62 21.62
C PRO A 53 -33.28 0.50 22.36
N PRO A 54 -33.93 -0.43 23.08
CA PRO A 54 -33.24 -1.56 23.71
C PRO A 54 -32.59 -2.51 22.69
N VAL A 55 -33.28 -2.80 21.58
CA VAL A 55 -32.77 -3.66 20.50
C VAL A 55 -31.55 -3.03 19.81
N LYS A 56 -31.60 -1.73 19.52
CA LYS A 56 -30.48 -0.98 18.93
C LYS A 56 -29.25 -1.01 19.83
N ASN A 57 -29.42 -0.72 21.12
CA ASN A 57 -28.33 -0.77 22.10
C ASN A 57 -27.70 -2.17 22.16
N LEU A 58 -28.51 -3.23 22.10
CA LEU A 58 -27.99 -4.59 22.09
C LEU A 58 -27.21 -4.91 20.80
N ILE A 59 -27.70 -4.47 19.64
CA ILE A 59 -26.98 -4.61 18.36
C ILE A 59 -25.65 -3.84 18.40
N ASP A 60 -25.63 -2.62 18.94
CA ASP A 60 -24.40 -1.85 19.11
C ASP A 60 -23.39 -2.58 20.00
N GLN A 61 -23.83 -3.09 21.15
CA GLN A 61 -22.97 -3.88 22.05
C GLN A 61 -22.39 -5.12 21.38
N PHE A 62 -23.18 -5.80 20.55
CA PHE A 62 -22.69 -6.92 19.75
C PHE A 62 -21.56 -6.48 18.80
N TRP A 63 -21.70 -5.36 18.09
CA TRP A 63 -20.66 -4.88 17.18
C TRP A 63 -19.40 -4.41 17.89
N TYR A 64 -19.53 -3.77 19.05
CA TYR A 64 -18.38 -3.48 19.91
C TYR A 64 -17.65 -4.75 20.35
N TRP A 65 -18.39 -5.82 20.66
CA TRP A 65 -17.78 -7.11 20.97
C TRP A 65 -17.09 -7.74 19.75
N VAL A 66 -17.70 -7.68 18.56
CA VAL A 66 -17.12 -8.19 17.31
C VAL A 66 -15.76 -7.53 17.04
N VAL A 67 -15.66 -6.20 17.20
CA VAL A 67 -14.41 -5.46 17.01
C VAL A 67 -13.27 -6.01 17.88
N GLY A 68 -13.57 -6.42 19.12
CA GLY A 68 -12.56 -6.90 20.07
C GLY A 68 -12.24 -8.39 19.96
N ASN A 69 -13.09 -9.21 19.34
CA ASN A 69 -13.05 -10.67 19.47
C ASN A 69 -13.07 -11.44 18.15
N VAL A 70 -13.39 -10.79 17.03
CA VAL A 70 -13.49 -11.44 15.72
C VAL A 70 -12.51 -10.76 14.77
N PRO A 71 -11.71 -11.51 13.97
CA PRO A 71 -10.84 -10.93 12.94
C PRO A 71 -11.64 -10.13 11.90
N TYR A 72 -11.12 -9.00 11.43
CA TYR A 72 -11.86 -8.11 10.54
C TYR A 72 -12.23 -8.72 9.19
N GLU A 73 -11.47 -9.71 8.74
CA GLU A 73 -11.75 -10.49 7.53
C GLU A 73 -13.10 -11.23 7.64
N GLN A 74 -13.52 -11.56 8.86
CA GLN A 74 -14.74 -12.28 9.14
C GLN A 74 -15.94 -11.35 9.44
N TRP A 75 -15.77 -10.03 9.42
CA TRP A 75 -16.86 -9.12 9.77
C TRP A 75 -17.98 -9.03 8.73
N LYS A 76 -17.75 -9.52 7.50
CA LYS A 76 -18.78 -9.53 6.43
C LYS A 76 -19.57 -10.84 6.35
N GLU A 77 -18.89 -11.95 6.62
CA GLU A 77 -19.40 -13.30 6.35
C GLU A 77 -19.00 -14.34 7.42
N GLY A 78 -18.47 -13.89 8.55
CA GLY A 78 -18.11 -14.75 9.66
C GLY A 78 -19.32 -15.47 10.26
N THR A 79 -19.10 -16.67 10.75
CA THR A 79 -20.16 -17.55 11.30
C THR A 79 -20.98 -16.87 12.39
N TYR A 80 -20.34 -16.08 13.26
CA TYR A 80 -21.03 -15.36 14.34
C TYR A 80 -21.70 -14.07 13.88
N VAL A 81 -21.31 -13.54 12.71
CA VAL A 81 -21.73 -12.22 12.22
C VAL A 81 -22.94 -12.33 11.28
N ILE A 82 -22.97 -13.34 10.41
CA ILE A 82 -24.08 -13.58 9.46
C ILE A 82 -25.46 -13.54 10.12
N PRO A 83 -25.70 -14.19 11.27
CA PRO A 83 -27.03 -14.18 11.87
C PRO A 83 -27.48 -12.78 12.32
N TRP A 84 -26.55 -11.98 12.84
CA TRP A 84 -26.81 -10.59 13.25
C TRP A 84 -26.99 -9.65 12.05
N LEU A 85 -26.28 -9.89 10.95
CA LEU A 85 -26.50 -9.19 9.69
C LEU A 85 -27.88 -9.52 9.10
N SER A 86 -28.32 -10.79 9.19
CA SER A 86 -29.66 -11.20 8.77
C SER A 86 -30.76 -10.48 9.57
N LEU A 87 -30.60 -10.42 10.90
CA LEU A 87 -31.51 -9.66 11.77
C LEU A 87 -31.56 -8.18 11.40
N GLN A 88 -30.42 -7.54 11.19
CA GLN A 88 -30.39 -6.13 10.78
C GLN A 88 -31.05 -5.91 9.43
N ARG A 89 -30.80 -6.76 8.43
CA ARG A 89 -31.46 -6.68 7.12
C ARG A 89 -32.98 -6.77 7.24
N LEU A 90 -33.48 -7.64 8.13
CA LEU A 90 -34.91 -7.71 8.43
C LEU A 90 -35.42 -6.39 9.03
N LEU A 91 -34.74 -5.86 10.05
CA LEU A 91 -35.14 -4.59 10.69
C LEU A 91 -35.06 -3.39 9.73
N VAL A 92 -34.09 -3.38 8.81
CA VAL A 92 -33.97 -2.38 7.74
C VAL A 92 -35.14 -2.48 6.76
N LYS A 93 -35.47 -3.70 6.32
CA LYS A 93 -36.60 -3.95 5.41
C LYS A 93 -37.92 -3.44 6.00
N GLU A 94 -38.09 -3.55 7.30
CA GLU A 94 -39.27 -3.08 8.04
C GLU A 94 -39.21 -1.59 8.41
N GLY A 95 -38.16 -0.86 8.00
CA GLY A 95 -38.00 0.57 8.27
C GLY A 95 -37.69 0.91 9.74
N LEU A 96 -37.25 -0.07 10.53
CA LEU A 96 -36.98 0.07 11.97
C LEU A 96 -35.52 0.40 12.27
N LEU A 97 -34.63 0.13 11.32
CA LEU A 97 -33.20 0.36 11.42
C LEU A 97 -32.68 1.03 10.15
N ALA A 98 -31.65 1.86 10.27
CA ALA A 98 -30.96 2.43 9.11
C ALA A 98 -30.18 1.32 8.38
N ALA A 99 -30.09 1.43 7.06
CA ALA A 99 -29.18 0.58 6.27
C ALA A 99 -27.75 0.70 6.81
N ASP A 100 -27.01 -0.40 6.77
CA ASP A 100 -25.60 -0.45 7.17
C ASP A 100 -25.32 0.08 8.59
N PHE A 101 -26.28 -0.09 9.52
CA PHE A 101 -26.23 0.42 10.89
C PHE A 101 -24.91 0.13 11.64
N HIS A 102 -24.29 -1.00 11.36
CA HIS A 102 -23.04 -1.45 11.97
C HIS A 102 -21.77 -0.82 11.39
N HIS A 103 -21.84 -0.23 10.19
CA HIS A 103 -20.69 0.32 9.47
C HIS A 103 -19.90 1.37 10.28
N PRO A 104 -20.53 2.34 10.96
CA PRO A 104 -19.79 3.35 11.72
C PRO A 104 -18.85 2.76 12.78
N VAL A 105 -19.32 1.74 13.53
CA VAL A 105 -18.52 1.09 14.59
C VAL A 105 -17.33 0.36 13.99
N LEU A 106 -17.56 -0.42 12.92
CA LEU A 106 -16.51 -1.20 12.27
C LEU A 106 -15.49 -0.31 11.53
N TYR A 107 -15.97 0.74 10.87
CA TYR A 107 -15.11 1.71 10.20
C TYR A 107 -14.20 2.42 11.19
N GLU A 108 -14.73 2.85 12.33
CA GLU A 108 -13.94 3.54 13.35
C GLU A 108 -12.83 2.64 13.90
N ALA A 109 -13.13 1.35 14.13
CA ALA A 109 -12.13 0.38 14.56
C ALA A 109 -11.00 0.21 13.54
N LEU A 110 -11.34 0.00 12.26
CA LEU A 110 -10.37 -0.13 11.17
C LEU A 110 -9.56 1.15 10.98
N LYS A 111 -10.21 2.31 11.09
CA LYS A 111 -9.58 3.63 10.98
C LYS A 111 -8.51 3.80 12.05
N ASN A 112 -8.83 3.41 13.29
CA ASN A 112 -7.90 3.47 14.42
C ASN A 112 -6.75 2.49 14.26
N GLN A 113 -7.02 1.27 13.78
CA GLN A 113 -5.97 0.29 13.48
C GLN A 113 -5.02 0.78 12.38
N PHE A 114 -5.55 1.31 11.26
CA PHE A 114 -4.73 1.87 10.18
C PHE A 114 -3.84 3.02 10.69
N ASN A 115 -4.42 3.94 11.47
CA ASN A 115 -3.70 5.10 12.00
C ASN A 115 -2.67 4.70 13.08
N HIS A 116 -2.95 3.65 13.85
CA HIS A 116 -1.97 3.11 14.80
C HIS A 116 -0.74 2.55 14.06
N LEU A 117 -0.96 1.79 12.99
CA LEU A 117 0.12 1.30 12.12
C LEU A 117 0.90 2.43 11.43
N ALA A 118 0.23 3.55 11.14
CA ALA A 118 0.87 4.73 10.54
C ALA A 118 1.81 5.47 11.52
N GLY A 119 1.51 5.44 12.82
CA GLY A 119 2.15 6.31 13.82
C GLY A 119 1.99 7.79 13.47
N ASN A 120 3.11 8.49 13.28
CA ASN A 120 3.15 9.90 12.87
C ASN A 120 3.18 10.11 11.35
N ARG A 121 2.98 9.05 10.55
CA ARG A 121 2.96 9.11 9.08
C ARG A 121 1.53 9.32 8.55
N LEU A 122 1.38 9.14 7.24
CA LEU A 122 0.13 9.28 6.49
C LEU A 122 -1.02 8.49 7.13
N LYS A 123 -2.08 9.21 7.52
CA LYS A 123 -3.29 8.64 8.11
C LYS A 123 -4.34 8.34 7.05
N ILE A 124 -5.27 7.44 7.38
CA ILE A 124 -6.36 7.08 6.46
C ILE A 124 -7.27 8.26 6.11
N THR A 125 -7.40 9.21 7.04
CA THR A 125 -8.17 10.45 6.85
C THR A 125 -7.56 11.38 5.80
N GLU A 126 -6.31 11.16 5.41
CA GLU A 126 -5.62 11.91 4.37
C GLU A 126 -5.61 11.15 3.04
N LEU A 127 -5.43 9.81 3.07
CA LEU A 127 -5.39 8.96 1.88
C LEU A 127 -6.77 8.70 1.26
N MET A 128 -7.76 8.31 2.07
CA MET A 128 -9.10 7.93 1.58
C MET A 128 -9.80 9.05 0.78
N PRO A 129 -9.73 10.34 1.19
CA PRO A 129 -10.32 11.43 0.41
C PRO A 129 -9.82 11.53 -1.02
N LEU A 130 -8.57 11.13 -1.32
CA LEU A 130 -8.05 11.12 -2.68
C LEU A 130 -8.81 10.13 -3.57
N LEU A 131 -9.05 8.92 -3.06
CA LEU A 131 -9.80 7.87 -3.75
C LEU A 131 -11.26 8.27 -3.97
N ILE A 132 -11.91 8.77 -2.90
CA ILE A 132 -13.31 9.24 -2.95
C ILE A 132 -13.44 10.36 -3.99
N ARG A 133 -12.55 11.35 -3.95
CA ARG A 133 -12.64 12.51 -4.85
C ARG A 133 -12.36 12.10 -6.30
N ALA A 134 -11.37 11.23 -6.53
CA ALA A 134 -11.09 10.70 -7.86
C ALA A 134 -12.29 9.94 -8.42
N GLY A 135 -12.90 9.04 -7.63
CA GLY A 135 -14.09 8.29 -8.04
C GLY A 135 -15.28 9.18 -8.36
N ARG A 136 -15.57 10.17 -7.51
CA ARG A 136 -16.65 11.16 -7.74
C ARG A 136 -16.44 11.98 -9.00
N MET A 137 -15.21 12.45 -9.24
CA MET A 137 -14.91 13.26 -10.42
C MET A 137 -14.92 12.40 -11.69
N LEU A 138 -14.36 11.21 -11.66
CA LEU A 138 -14.34 10.30 -12.82
C LEU A 138 -15.72 9.73 -13.15
N GLY A 139 -16.66 9.80 -12.20
CA GLY A 139 -17.93 9.09 -12.25
C GLY A 139 -17.75 7.65 -11.77
N TYR A 140 -18.83 7.08 -11.23
CA TYR A 140 -18.78 5.77 -10.61
C TYR A 140 -18.68 4.64 -11.64
N MET A 141 -17.99 3.56 -11.24
CA MET A 141 -17.75 2.37 -12.02
C MET A 141 -19.04 1.55 -12.18
N ASP A 142 -19.36 1.20 -13.42
CA ASP A 142 -20.46 0.29 -13.71
C ASP A 142 -20.06 -1.16 -13.40
N PRO A 143 -20.98 -2.04 -12.96
CA PRO A 143 -20.66 -3.43 -12.62
C PRO A 143 -20.01 -4.22 -13.76
N THR A 144 -20.27 -3.83 -15.01
CA THR A 144 -19.79 -4.48 -16.23
C THR A 144 -18.58 -3.78 -16.86
N GLU A 145 -18.10 -2.67 -16.27
CA GLU A 145 -16.99 -1.90 -16.81
C GLU A 145 -15.66 -2.59 -16.53
N ASN A 146 -14.83 -2.75 -17.57
CA ASN A 146 -13.49 -3.31 -17.44
C ASN A 146 -12.45 -2.21 -17.62
N GLY A 147 -11.39 -2.24 -16.81
CA GLY A 147 -10.26 -1.29 -16.91
C GLY A 147 -10.51 0.09 -16.29
N TYR A 148 -11.51 0.23 -15.43
CA TYR A 148 -11.62 1.39 -14.54
C TYR A 148 -10.41 1.46 -13.59
N PRO A 149 -9.81 2.63 -13.33
CA PRO A 149 -10.23 3.97 -13.76
C PRO A 149 -9.66 4.44 -15.12
N PHE A 150 -8.59 3.83 -15.62
CA PHE A 150 -7.80 4.43 -16.71
C PHE A 150 -8.42 4.32 -18.10
N VAL A 151 -9.21 3.29 -18.40
CA VAL A 151 -9.93 3.21 -19.68
C VAL A 151 -10.87 4.42 -19.84
N ARG A 152 -11.59 4.77 -18.77
CA ARG A 152 -12.49 5.93 -18.75
C ARG A 152 -11.72 7.24 -18.84
N LEU A 153 -10.62 7.36 -18.11
CA LEU A 153 -9.78 8.55 -18.16
C LEU A 153 -9.12 8.75 -19.54
N HIS A 154 -8.65 7.67 -20.15
CA HIS A 154 -8.13 7.66 -21.52
C HIS A 154 -9.18 8.11 -22.54
N ALA A 155 -10.41 7.60 -22.43
CA ALA A 155 -11.52 8.02 -23.29
C ALA A 155 -11.81 9.52 -23.15
N GLY A 156 -11.81 10.05 -21.92
CA GLY A 156 -11.96 11.49 -21.65
C GLY A 156 -10.83 12.33 -22.27
N ILE A 157 -9.58 11.88 -22.16
CA ILE A 157 -8.43 12.53 -22.78
C ILE A 157 -8.53 12.50 -24.31
N ALA A 158 -8.91 11.36 -24.89
CA ALA A 158 -9.04 11.17 -26.32
C ALA A 158 -10.17 12.02 -26.93
N ALA A 159 -11.26 12.26 -26.18
CA ALA A 159 -12.35 13.12 -26.60
C ALA A 159 -11.94 14.61 -26.74
N ARG A 160 -10.85 15.03 -26.08
CA ARG A 160 -10.27 16.39 -26.15
C ARG A 160 -11.27 17.53 -25.91
N MET A 161 -12.27 17.30 -25.06
CA MET A 161 -13.30 18.28 -24.75
C MET A 161 -12.71 19.40 -23.87
N PRO A 162 -12.62 20.66 -24.35
CA PRO A 162 -11.91 21.74 -23.63
C PRO A 162 -12.42 21.98 -22.22
N GLN A 163 -13.74 21.86 -22.01
CA GLN A 163 -14.39 22.03 -20.72
C GLN A 163 -14.06 20.94 -19.68
N GLU A 164 -13.58 19.77 -20.13
CA GLU A 164 -13.24 18.66 -19.24
C GLU A 164 -11.75 18.58 -18.91
N ILE A 165 -10.89 19.32 -19.64
CA ILE A 165 -9.44 19.25 -19.46
C ILE A 165 -9.03 19.53 -18.01
N THR A 166 -9.58 20.57 -17.39
CA THR A 166 -9.28 20.90 -15.98
C THR A 166 -9.66 19.77 -15.04
N LYS A 167 -10.87 19.21 -15.22
CA LYS A 167 -11.35 18.07 -14.44
C LYS A 167 -10.47 16.83 -14.63
N ILE A 168 -10.02 16.56 -15.85
CA ILE A 168 -9.11 15.45 -16.15
C ILE A 168 -7.76 15.64 -15.46
N LYS A 169 -7.21 16.87 -15.49
CA LYS A 169 -5.97 17.21 -14.78
C LYS A 169 -6.09 16.97 -13.27
N ASP A 170 -7.20 17.40 -12.68
CA ASP A 170 -7.51 17.18 -11.27
C ASP A 170 -7.59 15.69 -10.92
N ILE A 171 -8.30 14.89 -11.72
CA ILE A 171 -8.38 13.43 -11.55
C ILE A 171 -6.99 12.79 -11.66
N MET A 172 -6.22 13.17 -12.69
CA MET A 172 -4.88 12.64 -12.92
C MET A 172 -3.98 12.90 -11.72
N PHE A 173 -4.04 14.10 -11.15
CA PHE A 173 -3.22 14.45 -10.01
C PHE A 173 -3.67 13.76 -8.72
N LEU A 174 -4.98 13.59 -8.49
CA LEU A 174 -5.51 12.79 -7.39
C LEU A 174 -5.01 11.34 -7.44
N LEU A 175 -5.15 10.69 -8.61
CA LEU A 175 -4.75 9.29 -8.79
C LEU A 175 -3.25 9.10 -8.65
N ARG A 176 -2.43 9.98 -9.26
CA ARG A 176 -0.97 9.89 -9.17
C ARG A 176 -0.45 10.22 -7.77
N SER A 177 -1.12 11.12 -7.05
CA SER A 177 -0.81 11.41 -5.64
C SER A 177 -1.14 10.22 -4.76
N ALA A 178 -2.33 9.61 -4.93
CA ALA A 178 -2.70 8.40 -4.20
C ALA A 178 -1.68 7.26 -4.45
N PHE A 179 -1.31 7.04 -5.72
CA PHE A 179 -0.26 6.08 -6.09
C PHE A 179 1.05 6.36 -5.35
N TYR A 180 1.56 7.59 -5.44
CA TYR A 180 2.79 7.99 -4.77
C TYR A 180 2.76 7.72 -3.25
N LEU A 181 1.65 8.11 -2.61
CA LEU A 181 1.48 8.00 -1.16
C LEU A 181 1.34 6.55 -0.69
N ILE A 182 0.62 5.72 -1.44
CA ILE A 182 0.47 4.28 -1.19
C ILE A 182 1.85 3.63 -1.12
N TYR A 183 2.67 3.81 -2.16
CA TYR A 183 3.97 3.14 -2.22
C TYR A 183 5.00 3.74 -1.27
N LYS A 184 4.95 5.04 -1.02
CA LYS A 184 5.95 5.70 -0.18
C LYS A 184 5.69 5.52 1.32
N TYR A 185 4.43 5.53 1.75
CA TYR A 185 4.11 5.64 3.19
C TYR A 185 3.28 4.49 3.75
N CYS A 186 2.61 3.69 2.93
CA CYS A 186 1.77 2.60 3.44
C CYS A 186 2.54 1.29 3.56
N THR A 187 2.33 0.60 4.68
CA THR A 187 2.78 -0.77 4.95
C THR A 187 1.83 -1.80 4.34
N VAL A 188 2.25 -3.07 4.27
CA VAL A 188 1.41 -4.16 3.74
C VAL A 188 0.13 -4.28 4.56
N GLU A 189 0.29 -4.28 5.87
CA GLU A 189 -0.77 -4.38 6.86
C GLU A 189 -1.79 -3.25 6.67
N GLN A 190 -1.33 -2.00 6.47
CA GLN A 190 -2.22 -0.89 6.16
C GLN A 190 -2.99 -1.09 4.86
N LEU A 191 -2.34 -1.59 3.80
CA LEU A 191 -2.98 -1.84 2.51
C LEU A 191 -4.02 -2.97 2.60
N THR A 192 -3.81 -3.99 3.43
CA THR A 192 -4.81 -5.06 3.65
C THR A 192 -6.10 -4.56 4.30
N LEU A 193 -6.05 -3.47 5.08
CA LEU A 193 -7.23 -2.87 5.71
C LEU A 193 -8.09 -2.06 4.73
N MET A 194 -7.50 -1.56 3.64
CA MET A 194 -8.15 -0.63 2.71
C MET A 194 -9.47 -1.16 2.11
N PRO A 195 -9.57 -2.40 1.61
CA PRO A 195 -10.84 -2.94 1.11
C PRO A 195 -11.96 -2.98 2.16
N PHE A 196 -11.61 -3.19 3.43
CA PHE A 196 -12.57 -3.19 4.53
C PHE A 196 -12.97 -1.76 4.93
N LEU A 197 -12.01 -0.83 4.96
CA LEU A 197 -12.26 0.59 5.18
C LEU A 197 -13.20 1.18 4.12
N ILE A 198 -13.00 0.84 2.84
CA ILE A 198 -13.88 1.28 1.75
C ILE A 198 -15.27 0.69 1.94
N TYR A 199 -15.37 -0.61 2.22
CA TYR A 199 -16.66 -1.29 2.40
C TYR A 199 -17.46 -0.74 3.57
N PHE A 200 -16.85 -0.64 4.75
CA PHE A 200 -17.52 -0.18 5.96
C PHE A 200 -17.66 1.34 6.04
N ARG A 201 -17.25 2.10 5.02
CA ARG A 201 -17.43 3.55 4.99
C ARG A 201 -18.90 3.88 5.29
N ASN A 202 -19.11 4.90 6.12
CA ASN A 202 -20.44 5.38 6.46
C ASN A 202 -20.99 6.28 5.34
N LEU A 203 -22.32 6.32 5.19
CA LEU A 203 -23.04 7.18 4.23
C LEU A 203 -22.45 7.11 2.81
N THR A 204 -22.30 5.89 2.29
CA THR A 204 -21.81 5.64 0.93
C THR A 204 -22.73 4.69 0.21
N THR A 205 -22.81 4.85 -1.11
CA THR A 205 -23.54 3.91 -1.96
C THR A 205 -22.64 2.74 -2.39
N ASP A 206 -23.25 1.69 -2.95
CA ASP A 206 -22.50 0.55 -3.47
C ASP A 206 -21.68 0.91 -4.70
N GLU A 207 -22.13 1.86 -5.52
CA GLU A 207 -21.38 2.38 -6.67
C GLU A 207 -20.14 3.15 -6.22
N GLU A 208 -20.25 3.97 -5.17
CA GLU A 208 -19.10 4.66 -4.56
C GLU A 208 -18.06 3.64 -4.06
N ARG A 209 -18.49 2.66 -3.25
CA ARG A 209 -17.62 1.59 -2.72
C ARG A 209 -16.92 0.81 -3.83
N ARG A 210 -17.65 0.44 -4.89
CA ARG A 210 -17.11 -0.30 -6.04
C ARG A 210 -16.03 0.51 -6.76
N SER A 211 -16.30 1.80 -6.99
CA SER A 211 -15.38 2.71 -7.69
C SER A 211 -14.10 2.94 -6.90
N GLU A 212 -14.22 3.23 -5.60
CA GLU A 212 -13.10 3.44 -4.69
C GLU A 212 -12.23 2.19 -4.59
N LEU A 213 -12.86 1.01 -4.46
CA LEU A 213 -12.16 -0.27 -4.42
C LEU A 213 -11.46 -0.57 -5.74
N ALA A 214 -12.10 -0.30 -6.88
CA ALA A 214 -11.50 -0.49 -8.19
C ALA A 214 -10.29 0.43 -8.41
N ILE A 215 -10.38 1.71 -8.03
CA ILE A 215 -9.22 2.61 -8.06
C ILE A 215 -8.10 2.06 -7.20
N PHE A 216 -8.39 1.73 -5.93
CA PHE A 216 -7.40 1.21 -5.00
C PHE A 216 -6.71 -0.03 -5.56
N ASN A 217 -7.48 -1.04 -5.97
CA ASN A 217 -6.96 -2.28 -6.52
C ASN A 217 -6.12 -2.03 -7.76
N TYR A 218 -6.56 -1.16 -8.66
CA TYR A 218 -5.81 -0.85 -9.87
C TYR A 218 -4.44 -0.23 -9.55
N LEU A 219 -4.40 0.74 -8.63
CA LEU A 219 -3.15 1.40 -8.19
C LEU A 219 -2.18 0.43 -7.50
N THR A 220 -2.68 -0.58 -6.78
CA THR A 220 -1.83 -1.54 -6.06
C THR A 220 -1.45 -2.78 -6.87
N GLN A 221 -2.28 -3.19 -7.83
CA GLN A 221 -2.09 -4.45 -8.56
C GLN A 221 -1.47 -4.25 -9.95
N ASN A 222 -1.66 -3.09 -10.58
CA ASN A 222 -1.19 -2.81 -11.95
C ASN A 222 -0.15 -1.69 -11.97
N THR A 223 0.91 -1.80 -11.16
CA THR A 223 1.92 -0.74 -10.98
C THR A 223 2.60 -0.33 -12.27
N ALA A 224 2.97 -1.30 -13.12
CA ALA A 224 3.62 -1.02 -14.41
C ALA A 224 2.70 -0.19 -15.31
N ASP A 225 1.44 -0.59 -15.43
CA ASP A 225 0.42 0.12 -16.21
C ASP A 225 0.16 1.53 -15.64
N CYS A 226 0.09 1.67 -14.31
CA CYS A 226 -0.04 2.97 -13.65
C CYS A 226 1.11 3.89 -13.99
N ILE A 227 2.32 3.38 -13.86
CA ILE A 227 3.53 4.10 -14.20
C ILE A 227 3.50 4.53 -15.66
N GLU A 228 3.27 3.60 -16.59
CA GLU A 228 3.25 3.91 -18.02
C GLU A 228 2.17 4.96 -18.35
N PHE A 229 0.98 4.78 -17.82
CA PHE A 229 -0.14 5.69 -18.01
C PHE A 229 0.17 7.10 -17.50
N PHE A 230 0.65 7.22 -16.25
CA PHE A 230 0.99 8.53 -15.67
C PHE A 230 2.10 9.24 -16.44
N ASN A 231 3.11 8.52 -16.91
CA ASN A 231 4.22 9.10 -17.67
C ASN A 231 3.79 9.50 -19.08
N THR A 232 2.89 8.74 -19.71
CA THR A 232 2.32 9.08 -21.02
C THR A 232 1.55 10.40 -20.99
N TYR A 233 0.92 10.71 -19.86
CA TYR A 233 0.08 11.90 -19.67
C TYR A 233 0.66 12.89 -18.65
N ASP A 234 1.98 13.01 -18.56
CA ASP A 234 2.67 13.94 -17.64
C ASP A 234 2.19 15.40 -17.80
N GLU A 235 1.78 15.84 -19.00
CA GLU A 235 1.24 17.20 -19.20
C GLU A 235 -0.07 17.47 -18.45
N TYR A 236 -0.79 16.43 -18.01
CA TYR A 236 -2.03 16.55 -17.25
C TYR A 236 -1.80 16.75 -15.75
N ILE A 237 -0.55 16.77 -15.27
CA ILE A 237 -0.25 17.16 -13.89
C ILE A 237 -0.21 18.68 -13.76
N ASP A 238 -1.17 19.23 -13.01
CA ASP A 238 -1.30 20.67 -12.74
C ASP A 238 -1.21 20.97 -11.24
N THR A 239 -0.16 21.66 -10.82
CA THR A 239 0.07 21.96 -9.39
C THR A 239 -0.97 22.90 -8.79
N ARG A 240 -1.77 23.60 -9.62
CA ARG A 240 -2.87 24.44 -9.14
C ARG A 240 -3.93 23.63 -8.42
N SER A 241 -4.12 22.36 -8.77
CA SER A 241 -5.11 21.49 -8.12
C SER A 241 -4.84 21.31 -6.62
N ILE A 242 -3.59 21.47 -6.14
CA ILE A 242 -3.27 21.45 -4.70
C ILE A 242 -4.04 22.54 -3.96
N THR A 243 -4.19 23.72 -4.56
CA THR A 243 -4.91 24.85 -3.94
C THR A 243 -6.42 24.80 -4.15
N LEU A 244 -6.89 24.02 -5.11
CA LEU A 244 -8.30 23.99 -5.53
C LEU A 244 -9.05 22.77 -5.00
N ILE A 245 -8.34 21.72 -4.58
CA ILE A 245 -8.91 20.46 -4.14
C ILE A 245 -8.42 20.16 -2.73
N ASP A 246 -9.33 20.25 -1.76
CA ASP A 246 -9.04 20.01 -0.34
C ASP A 246 -8.31 18.67 -0.10
N ALA A 247 -8.70 17.62 -0.83
CA ALA A 247 -8.06 16.31 -0.72
C ALA A 247 -6.56 16.35 -1.08
N LEU A 248 -6.16 17.12 -2.10
CA LEU A 248 -4.74 17.32 -2.46
C LEU A 248 -4.04 18.28 -1.50
N GLN A 249 -4.75 19.31 -1.04
CA GLN A 249 -4.22 20.27 -0.07
C GLN A 249 -3.81 19.56 1.23
N ASN A 250 -4.67 18.68 1.74
CA ASN A 250 -4.48 17.95 2.99
C ASN A 250 -3.26 17.01 2.95
N VAL A 251 -2.86 16.55 1.76
CA VAL A 251 -1.69 15.67 1.60
C VAL A 251 -0.44 16.39 1.09
N SER A 252 -0.50 17.71 0.90
CA SER A 252 0.60 18.48 0.30
C SER A 252 1.91 18.40 1.08
N ALA A 253 1.85 18.21 2.41
CA ALA A 253 3.03 18.00 3.25
C ALA A 253 3.75 16.66 2.99
N TRP A 254 3.04 15.69 2.40
CA TRP A 254 3.57 14.34 2.17
C TRP A 254 4.18 14.16 0.78
N MET A 255 4.05 15.12 -0.13
CA MET A 255 4.48 15.00 -1.52
C MET A 255 5.15 16.28 -2.05
N PRO A 256 6.04 16.17 -3.06
CA PRO A 256 6.58 17.36 -3.70
C PRO A 256 5.48 18.23 -4.32
N THR A 257 5.48 19.52 -4.00
CA THR A 257 4.46 20.47 -4.47
C THR A 257 4.83 21.15 -5.78
N LYS A 258 6.13 21.14 -6.14
CA LYS A 258 6.61 21.61 -7.44
C LYS A 258 6.45 20.51 -8.48
N ARG A 259 5.87 20.88 -9.63
CA ARG A 259 5.63 19.96 -10.75
C ARG A 259 6.87 19.13 -11.16
N PRO A 260 8.06 19.71 -11.43
CA PRO A 260 9.21 18.91 -11.86
C PRO A 260 9.64 17.90 -10.80
N ASP A 261 9.59 18.27 -9.53
CA ASP A 261 9.98 17.40 -8.41
C ASP A 261 8.98 16.25 -8.24
N PHE A 262 7.67 16.55 -8.37
CA PHE A 262 6.61 15.54 -8.31
C PHE A 262 6.69 14.53 -9.45
N LEU A 263 6.87 15.01 -10.70
CA LEU A 263 7.05 14.14 -11.87
C LEU A 263 8.30 13.26 -11.73
N ASN A 264 9.40 13.83 -11.25
CA ASN A 264 10.64 13.08 -10.99
C ASN A 264 10.48 12.05 -9.87
N ALA A 265 9.69 12.35 -8.84
CA ALA A 265 9.40 11.42 -7.76
C ALA A 265 8.54 10.24 -8.22
N THR A 266 7.69 10.43 -9.22
CA THR A 266 6.73 9.44 -9.74
C THR A 266 7.09 8.95 -11.15
N ASN A 267 8.35 9.06 -11.53
CA ASN A 267 8.81 8.73 -12.87
C ASN A 267 8.86 7.20 -13.10
N ARG A 268 8.61 6.76 -14.34
CA ARG A 268 8.64 5.35 -14.72
C ARG A 268 9.93 4.61 -14.50
N SER A 269 11.06 5.31 -14.54
CA SER A 269 12.36 4.68 -14.36
C SER A 269 12.62 4.28 -12.92
N ARG A 270 11.80 4.70 -11.95
CA ARG A 270 12.05 4.49 -10.53
C ARG A 270 11.91 3.01 -10.15
N TRP A 271 13.03 2.38 -9.85
CA TRP A 271 13.11 0.98 -9.40
C TRP A 271 12.23 0.66 -8.18
N ILE A 272 11.98 1.65 -7.32
CA ILE A 272 11.36 1.45 -6.00
C ILE A 272 9.91 0.98 -6.07
N TYR A 273 9.12 1.43 -7.05
CA TYR A 273 7.70 1.08 -7.13
C TYR A 273 7.49 -0.39 -7.56
N PRO A 274 8.13 -0.88 -8.65
CA PRO A 274 8.08 -2.30 -8.98
C PRO A 274 8.67 -3.18 -7.88
N PHE A 275 9.76 -2.74 -7.23
CA PHE A 275 10.35 -3.47 -6.11
C PHE A 275 9.37 -3.63 -4.94
N ILE A 276 8.75 -2.54 -4.49
CA ILE A 276 7.79 -2.59 -3.38
C ILE A 276 6.62 -3.51 -3.75
N GLN A 277 6.10 -3.43 -4.98
CA GLN A 277 5.03 -4.35 -5.40
C GLN A 277 5.48 -5.82 -5.32
N GLN A 278 6.67 -6.15 -5.84
CA GLN A 278 7.18 -7.53 -5.83
C GLN A 278 7.33 -8.07 -4.41
N VAL A 279 7.90 -7.28 -3.50
CA VAL A 279 8.19 -7.72 -2.12
C VAL A 279 6.95 -7.71 -1.23
N ARG A 280 6.08 -6.70 -1.36
CA ARG A 280 4.95 -6.49 -0.44
C ARG A 280 3.66 -7.15 -0.87
N LEU A 281 3.41 -7.28 -2.18
CA LEU A 281 2.11 -7.64 -2.72
C LEU A 281 2.11 -8.94 -3.54
N ALA A 282 3.28 -9.43 -3.96
CA ALA A 282 3.42 -10.60 -4.83
C ALA A 282 4.20 -11.78 -4.19
N ALA A 283 4.62 -11.68 -2.94
CA ALA A 283 5.47 -12.69 -2.31
C ALA A 283 4.72 -14.00 -2.03
N GLY A 284 5.05 -15.05 -2.78
CA GLY A 284 4.94 -16.44 -2.34
C GLY A 284 6.22 -16.87 -1.57
N ASP A 285 6.13 -17.96 -0.81
CA ASP A 285 7.08 -18.38 0.23
C ASP A 285 8.56 -18.66 -0.18
N ASP A 286 8.99 -18.46 -1.43
CA ASP A 286 10.24 -19.06 -1.92
C ASP A 286 11.00 -18.16 -2.93
N LEU A 287 11.72 -17.11 -2.48
CA LEU A 287 12.33 -16.15 -3.44
C LEU A 287 13.51 -15.28 -2.99
N GLY A 288 14.26 -15.61 -1.92
CA GLY A 288 15.32 -14.70 -1.40
C GLY A 288 16.39 -14.28 -2.42
N ASN A 289 16.98 -15.21 -3.16
CA ASN A 289 18.01 -14.90 -4.18
C ASN A 289 17.43 -14.37 -5.50
N ASP A 290 16.23 -14.82 -5.86
CA ASP A 290 15.54 -14.39 -7.07
C ASP A 290 15.04 -12.93 -6.94
N LEU A 291 14.68 -12.50 -5.73
CA LEU A 291 14.36 -11.10 -5.42
C LEU A 291 15.58 -10.18 -5.53
N ILE A 292 16.77 -10.62 -5.11
CA ILE A 292 18.01 -9.83 -5.24
C ILE A 292 18.33 -9.59 -6.71
N ASN A 293 18.28 -10.62 -7.54
CA ASN A 293 18.55 -10.50 -8.99
C ASN A 293 17.47 -9.66 -9.70
N SER A 294 16.20 -9.83 -9.32
CA SER A 294 15.11 -9.01 -9.85
C SER A 294 15.29 -7.53 -9.47
N THR A 295 15.69 -7.26 -8.23
CA THR A 295 15.99 -5.90 -7.75
C THR A 295 17.20 -5.30 -8.50
N LEU A 296 18.26 -6.09 -8.71
CA LEU A 296 19.41 -5.68 -9.51
C LEU A 296 18.98 -5.25 -10.91
N HIS A 297 18.15 -6.07 -11.59
CA HIS A 297 17.64 -5.73 -12.91
C HIS A 297 16.85 -4.41 -12.93
N LEU A 298 16.02 -4.16 -11.91
CA LEU A 298 15.31 -2.88 -11.76
C LEU A 298 16.26 -1.69 -11.59
N LEU A 299 17.34 -1.86 -10.81
CA LEU A 299 18.37 -0.83 -10.63
C LEU A 299 19.12 -0.54 -11.93
N GLU A 300 19.41 -1.56 -12.73
CA GLU A 300 20.05 -1.40 -14.03
C GLU A 300 19.17 -0.63 -15.02
N LEU A 301 17.86 -0.96 -15.06
CA LEU A 301 16.89 -0.26 -15.90
C LEU A 301 16.75 1.21 -15.49
N ASP A 302 16.68 1.52 -14.19
CA ASP A 302 16.64 2.91 -13.70
C ASP A 302 17.92 3.65 -14.12
N PHE A 303 19.08 3.05 -13.84
CA PHE A 303 20.37 3.65 -14.16
C PHE A 303 20.53 3.92 -15.64
N ALA A 304 20.08 3.02 -16.53
CA ALA A 304 20.15 3.19 -17.99
C ALA A 304 19.44 4.45 -18.49
N THR A 305 18.51 5.00 -17.72
CA THR A 305 17.80 6.25 -18.08
C THR A 305 18.56 7.52 -17.70
N ARG A 306 19.65 7.41 -16.94
CA ARG A 306 20.50 8.55 -16.58
C ARG A 306 21.35 9.02 -17.76
N LYS A 307 21.61 10.33 -17.81
CA LYS A 307 22.53 10.91 -18.80
C LYS A 307 23.99 10.51 -18.55
N ASP A 308 24.40 10.45 -17.28
CA ASP A 308 25.76 10.06 -16.88
C ASP A 308 25.82 8.56 -16.58
N GLN A 309 26.38 7.81 -17.53
CA GLN A 309 26.61 6.36 -17.45
C GLN A 309 28.03 6.01 -16.96
N SER A 310 28.83 7.00 -16.52
CA SER A 310 30.19 6.77 -16.02
C SER A 310 30.19 6.05 -14.67
N PHE A 311 31.38 5.59 -14.22
CA PHE A 311 31.55 5.02 -12.88
C PHE A 311 31.19 6.01 -11.77
N THR A 312 31.54 7.29 -11.93
CA THR A 312 31.12 8.35 -10.99
C THR A 312 29.61 8.54 -11.01
N GLY A 313 28.99 8.48 -12.20
CA GLY A 313 27.55 8.44 -12.39
C GLY A 313 26.89 7.29 -11.61
N ALA A 314 27.47 6.09 -11.68
CA ALA A 314 27.01 4.91 -10.94
C ALA A 314 27.10 5.10 -9.42
N LEU A 315 28.19 5.67 -8.90
CA LEU A 315 28.30 5.99 -7.46
C LEU A 315 27.25 7.01 -7.01
N SER A 316 27.01 8.05 -7.82
CA SER A 316 25.97 9.05 -7.54
C SER A 316 24.55 8.44 -7.56
N PHE A 317 24.32 7.45 -8.43
CA PHE A 317 23.08 6.70 -8.49
C PHE A 317 22.91 5.84 -7.24
N THR A 318 23.94 5.11 -6.85
CA THR A 318 23.94 4.32 -5.61
C THR A 318 23.66 5.15 -4.37
N ALA A 319 24.23 6.36 -4.26
CA ALA A 319 23.90 7.27 -3.17
C ALA A 319 22.43 7.73 -3.18
N ALA A 320 21.81 7.86 -4.36
CA ALA A 320 20.39 8.14 -4.47
C ALA A 320 19.52 6.92 -4.08
N VAL A 321 19.91 5.71 -4.51
CA VAL A 321 19.25 4.45 -4.13
C VAL A 321 19.31 4.25 -2.62
N LYS A 322 20.48 4.44 -1.98
CA LYS A 322 20.63 4.38 -0.51
C LYS A 322 19.69 5.35 0.21
N ARG A 323 19.54 6.59 -0.28
CA ARG A 323 18.59 7.56 0.29
C ARG A 323 17.13 7.12 0.12
N GLN A 324 16.79 6.54 -1.03
CA GLN A 324 15.44 6.03 -1.28
C GLN A 324 15.13 4.80 -0.42
N ALA A 325 16.12 3.94 -0.18
CA ALA A 325 15.95 2.75 0.66
C ALA A 325 15.61 3.08 2.12
N GLN A 326 15.75 4.33 2.57
CA GLN A 326 15.38 4.76 3.92
C GLN A 326 13.88 4.65 4.21
N VAL A 327 13.03 4.60 3.18
CA VAL A 327 11.57 4.42 3.37
C VAL A 327 11.16 2.95 3.52
N LEU A 328 12.10 2.02 3.31
CA LEU A 328 11.86 0.58 3.31
C LEU A 328 11.99 -0.02 4.72
N THR A 329 11.44 -1.22 4.91
CA THR A 329 11.69 -2.00 6.12
C THR A 329 13.14 -2.46 6.19
N ASN A 330 13.62 -2.90 7.35
CA ASN A 330 14.99 -3.39 7.50
C ASN A 330 15.29 -4.60 6.60
N GLU A 331 14.31 -5.46 6.33
CA GLU A 331 14.47 -6.64 5.47
C GLU A 331 14.52 -6.25 4.00
N GLU A 332 13.60 -5.38 3.56
CA GLU A 332 13.60 -4.79 2.22
C GLU A 332 14.90 -4.03 1.94
N ALA A 333 15.35 -3.21 2.91
CA ALA A 333 16.58 -2.45 2.80
C ALA A 333 17.81 -3.35 2.68
N LYS A 334 17.84 -4.52 3.32
CA LYS A 334 18.90 -5.52 3.13
C LYS A 334 18.91 -6.09 1.72
N LEU A 335 17.75 -6.43 1.15
CA LEU A 335 17.65 -6.91 -0.23
C LEU A 335 18.17 -5.86 -1.22
N VAL A 336 17.73 -4.60 -1.06
CA VAL A 336 18.18 -3.47 -1.89
C VAL A 336 19.66 -3.22 -1.71
N HIS A 337 20.18 -3.31 -0.49
CA HIS A 337 21.61 -3.15 -0.21
C HIS A 337 22.43 -4.21 -0.93
N SER A 338 22.03 -5.49 -0.87
CA SER A 338 22.68 -6.58 -1.59
C SER A 338 22.67 -6.35 -3.11
N ALA A 339 21.52 -6.01 -3.69
CA ALA A 339 21.39 -5.70 -5.11
C ALA A 339 22.24 -4.49 -5.53
N THR A 340 22.29 -3.45 -4.69
CA THR A 340 23.10 -2.25 -4.91
C THR A 340 24.60 -2.58 -4.88
N CYS A 341 25.03 -3.46 -3.98
CA CYS A 341 26.41 -3.92 -3.95
C CYS A 341 26.78 -4.68 -5.23
N LEU A 342 25.91 -5.57 -5.71
CA LEU A 342 26.09 -6.28 -6.98
C LEU A 342 26.21 -5.30 -8.15
N PHE A 343 25.27 -4.36 -8.27
CA PHE A 343 25.26 -3.32 -9.30
C PHE A 343 26.59 -2.54 -9.34
N CYS A 344 27.07 -2.10 -8.17
CA CYS A 344 28.32 -1.36 -8.08
C CYS A 344 29.55 -2.18 -8.50
N LEU A 345 29.60 -3.44 -8.11
CA LEU A 345 30.70 -4.35 -8.46
C LEU A 345 30.71 -4.64 -9.97
N GLU A 346 29.54 -4.81 -10.59
CA GLU A 346 29.41 -4.97 -12.06
C GLU A 346 29.88 -3.73 -12.82
N LYS A 347 29.46 -2.54 -12.39
CA LYS A 347 29.93 -1.28 -13.00
C LYS A 347 31.44 -1.08 -12.80
N TYR A 348 31.98 -1.49 -11.67
CA TYR A 348 33.43 -1.48 -11.43
C TYR A 348 34.18 -2.41 -12.40
N ILE A 349 33.74 -3.66 -12.53
CA ILE A 349 34.36 -4.65 -13.43
C ILE A 349 34.32 -4.13 -14.87
N LYS A 350 33.15 -3.67 -15.33
CA LYS A 350 32.97 -3.13 -16.70
C LYS A 350 33.91 -1.95 -16.96
N HIS A 351 33.95 -0.97 -16.06
CA HIS A 351 34.85 0.18 -16.20
C HIS A 351 36.34 -0.24 -16.20
N ARG A 352 36.74 -1.27 -15.44
CA ARG A 352 38.14 -1.73 -15.41
C ARG A 352 38.54 -2.47 -16.68
N VAL A 353 37.61 -3.15 -17.34
CA VAL A 353 37.83 -3.75 -18.66
C VAL A 353 37.96 -2.66 -19.74
N GLU A 354 37.13 -1.61 -19.67
CA GLU A 354 37.13 -0.50 -20.63
C GLU A 354 38.31 0.47 -20.45
N ASP A 355 38.82 0.64 -19.22
CA ASP A 355 40.03 1.41 -18.89
C ASP A 355 41.03 0.58 -18.07
N PRO A 356 41.85 -0.27 -18.73
CA PRO A 356 42.85 -1.10 -18.07
C PRO A 356 43.98 -0.29 -17.40
N LEU A 357 44.18 0.96 -17.84
CA LEU A 357 45.32 1.81 -17.46
C LEU A 357 45.01 2.77 -16.30
N GLY A 358 43.75 2.86 -15.85
CA GLY A 358 43.27 3.88 -14.89
C GLY A 358 43.85 3.87 -13.47
N ASP A 359 44.77 2.95 -13.14
CA ASP A 359 45.42 2.82 -11.81
C ASP A 359 46.96 2.94 -11.89
N LYS A 360 47.50 3.69 -12.85
CA LYS A 360 48.96 3.88 -13.07
C LYS A 360 49.75 4.56 -11.93
N HIS A 361 49.15 4.85 -10.78
CA HIS A 361 49.76 5.68 -9.73
C HIS A 361 50.20 4.92 -8.46
N SER A 362 50.44 3.61 -8.51
CA SER A 362 51.00 2.90 -7.36
C SER A 362 52.00 1.82 -7.75
N PHE A 363 53.23 1.92 -7.22
CA PHE A 363 54.34 0.98 -7.42
C PHE A 363 54.05 -0.46 -6.96
N LEU A 364 52.94 -0.68 -6.25
CA LEU A 364 52.47 -1.97 -5.72
C LEU A 364 51.04 -2.30 -6.18
N SER A 365 50.56 -1.74 -7.30
CA SER A 365 49.19 -2.01 -7.75
C SER A 365 49.05 -3.45 -8.26
N LEU A 366 48.22 -4.26 -7.61
CA LEU A 366 47.81 -5.57 -8.12
C LEU A 366 47.16 -5.44 -9.50
N SER A 367 47.28 -6.49 -10.33
CA SER A 367 46.77 -6.47 -11.70
C SER A 367 45.27 -6.18 -11.72
N GLY A 368 44.81 -5.55 -12.81
CA GLY A 368 43.38 -5.30 -13.00
C GLY A 368 42.55 -6.58 -12.92
N GLU A 369 43.10 -7.68 -13.44
CA GLU A 369 42.50 -9.01 -13.42
C GLU A 369 42.32 -9.56 -12.00
N THR A 370 43.32 -9.45 -11.12
CA THR A 370 43.19 -9.87 -9.71
C THR A 370 42.13 -9.05 -8.98
N LYS A 371 42.00 -7.75 -9.29
CA LYS A 371 40.96 -6.88 -8.72
C LYS A 371 39.56 -7.22 -9.25
N CYS A 372 39.41 -7.56 -10.53
CA CYS A 372 38.15 -8.02 -11.10
C CYS A 372 37.73 -9.37 -10.52
N HIS A 373 38.66 -10.32 -10.41
CA HIS A 373 38.40 -11.63 -9.81
C HIS A 373 38.00 -11.52 -8.32
N ALA A 374 38.63 -10.61 -7.58
CA ALA A 374 38.24 -10.31 -6.20
C ALA A 374 36.83 -9.70 -6.11
N ALA A 375 36.44 -8.83 -7.05
CA ALA A 375 35.09 -8.28 -7.15
C ALA A 375 34.05 -9.37 -7.48
N GLU A 376 34.32 -10.27 -8.42
CA GLU A 376 33.46 -11.40 -8.79
C GLU A 376 33.25 -12.38 -7.61
N LYS A 377 34.32 -12.69 -6.86
CA LYS A 377 34.21 -13.50 -5.63
C LYS A 377 33.35 -12.82 -4.58
N ARG A 378 33.44 -11.50 -4.46
CA ARG A 378 32.59 -10.73 -3.53
C ARG A 378 31.13 -10.69 -3.96
N MET A 379 30.85 -10.60 -5.27
CA MET A 379 29.48 -10.77 -5.80
C MET A 379 28.92 -12.15 -5.45
N SER A 380 29.72 -13.21 -5.63
CA SER A 380 29.33 -14.58 -5.27
C SER A 380 29.05 -14.74 -3.77
N ALA A 381 29.83 -14.08 -2.91
CA ALA A 381 29.59 -14.05 -1.47
C ALA A 381 28.25 -13.38 -1.10
N ILE A 382 27.90 -12.26 -1.76
CA ILE A 382 26.62 -11.55 -1.54
C ILE A 382 25.42 -12.44 -1.90
N LEU A 383 25.55 -13.28 -2.93
CA LEU A 383 24.54 -14.26 -3.35
C LEU A 383 24.52 -15.54 -2.47
N GLY A 384 25.22 -15.54 -1.33
CA GLY A 384 25.25 -16.67 -0.40
C GLY A 384 26.09 -17.86 -0.87
N ARG A 385 26.90 -17.72 -1.92
CA ARG A 385 27.79 -18.80 -2.38
C ARG A 385 29.07 -18.81 -1.54
N PRO A 386 29.49 -19.97 -1.00
CA PRO A 386 30.71 -20.06 -0.20
C PRO A 386 31.92 -19.73 -1.08
N THR A 387 32.65 -18.67 -0.73
CA THR A 387 33.83 -18.21 -1.46
C THR A 387 35.03 -18.08 -0.52
N ARG A 388 36.21 -18.50 -1.01
CA ARG A 388 37.49 -18.29 -0.32
C ARG A 388 38.31 -17.27 -1.10
N PHE A 389 38.69 -16.19 -0.42
CA PHE A 389 39.62 -15.21 -0.95
C PHE A 389 41.06 -15.71 -0.77
N GLY A 390 41.84 -15.66 -1.83
CA GLY A 390 43.28 -15.88 -1.78
C GLY A 390 44.01 -14.67 -1.17
N PHE A 391 45.31 -14.83 -0.91
CA PHE A 391 46.14 -13.76 -0.35
C PHE A 391 46.12 -12.48 -1.21
N PHE A 392 46.33 -12.61 -2.52
CA PHE A 392 46.34 -11.46 -3.44
C PHE A 392 44.96 -10.83 -3.63
N GLU A 393 43.88 -11.61 -3.55
CA GLU A 393 42.50 -11.10 -3.64
C GLU A 393 42.12 -10.32 -2.37
N THR A 394 42.57 -10.81 -1.21
CA THR A 394 42.40 -10.11 0.07
C THR A 394 43.13 -8.76 0.07
N LEU A 395 44.32 -8.71 -0.53
CA LEU A 395 45.05 -7.45 -0.74
C LEU A 395 44.37 -6.56 -1.78
N ALA A 396 43.81 -7.13 -2.85
CA ALA A 396 43.11 -6.38 -3.90
C ALA A 396 41.87 -5.65 -3.38
N ILE A 397 41.09 -6.30 -2.51
CA ILE A 397 39.93 -5.72 -1.82
C ILE A 397 40.33 -4.52 -0.96
N ASN A 398 41.53 -4.55 -0.40
CA ASN A 398 42.06 -3.52 0.48
C ASN A 398 42.90 -2.45 -0.24
N GLN A 399 42.82 -2.35 -1.57
CA GLN A 399 43.62 -1.41 -2.36
C GLN A 399 42.82 -0.64 -3.43
N GLY A 400 43.18 0.64 -3.63
CA GLY A 400 42.78 1.42 -4.80
C GLY A 400 41.28 1.74 -4.87
N ARG A 401 40.74 1.80 -6.11
CA ARG A 401 39.33 2.13 -6.35
C ARG A 401 38.36 1.06 -5.82
N LEU A 402 38.76 -0.22 -5.78
CA LEU A 402 37.93 -1.30 -5.23
C LEU A 402 37.72 -1.14 -3.72
N LYS A 403 38.78 -0.82 -2.97
CA LYS A 403 38.65 -0.51 -1.54
C LYS A 403 37.72 0.68 -1.31
N LYS A 404 37.92 1.79 -2.02
CA LYS A 404 37.05 2.97 -1.90
C LYS A 404 35.58 2.64 -2.17
N LEU A 405 35.31 1.77 -3.13
CA LEU A 405 33.96 1.30 -3.43
C LEU A 405 33.39 0.46 -2.27
N ILE A 406 34.19 -0.44 -1.72
CA ILE A 406 33.77 -1.29 -0.59
C ILE A 406 33.53 -0.44 0.65
N ASP A 407 34.44 0.47 1.00
CA ASP A 407 34.29 1.41 2.10
C ASP A 407 33.00 2.25 1.92
N PHE A 408 32.74 2.77 0.71
CA PHE A 408 31.51 3.50 0.39
C PHE A 408 30.23 2.65 0.50
N LEU A 409 30.31 1.35 0.20
CA LEU A 409 29.17 0.43 0.34
C LEU A 409 28.94 0.07 1.81
N GLU A 410 30.01 -0.19 2.57
CA GLU A 410 30.03 -0.58 3.99
C GLU A 410 29.82 0.59 4.97
N GLU A 411 30.00 1.84 4.54
CA GLU A 411 29.52 3.03 5.24
C GLU A 411 28.02 2.85 5.50
N SER A 412 27.74 2.44 6.73
CA SER A 412 26.39 2.24 7.24
C SER A 412 25.70 3.60 7.23
N PRO A 413 24.40 3.68 6.94
CA PRO A 413 23.65 4.84 7.37
C PRO A 413 23.80 4.89 8.89
N GLU A 414 24.58 5.85 9.40
CA GLU A 414 24.58 6.14 10.82
C GLU A 414 23.12 6.22 11.27
N LYS A 415 22.83 5.62 12.43
CA LYS A 415 21.60 5.92 13.17
C LYS A 415 21.60 7.42 13.42
N TYR A 416 21.02 8.19 12.50
CA TYR A 416 20.77 9.60 12.74
C TYR A 416 19.56 9.70 13.67
N PRO A 417 19.64 10.52 14.73
CA PRO A 417 18.61 10.61 15.76
C PRO A 417 17.26 10.98 15.16
N GLU A 418 16.18 10.57 15.81
CA GLU A 418 14.76 10.72 15.42
C GLU A 418 14.29 12.19 15.19
N ASP A 419 15.19 13.17 15.10
CA ASP A 419 14.91 14.61 15.10
C ASP A 419 15.37 15.36 13.82
N TYR A 420 15.16 14.78 12.63
CA TYR A 420 15.18 15.59 11.38
C TYR A 420 13.81 15.62 10.72
N ILE A 421 12.92 16.36 11.36
CA ILE A 421 11.72 16.96 10.76
C ILE A 421 12.16 18.27 10.05
N VAL A 422 11.64 18.49 8.84
CA VAL A 422 11.72 19.72 7.99
C VAL A 422 13.11 19.94 7.37
N SER A 423 13.34 19.87 6.06
CA SER A 423 12.78 20.75 5.02
C SER A 423 13.24 20.21 3.65
N ILE A 424 12.34 20.12 2.65
CA ILE A 424 12.48 20.47 1.23
C ILE A 424 11.12 20.29 0.56
#